data_AF-A0A7W0D574-F1
#
_entry.id   AF-A0A7W0D574-F1
#
_cell.length_a   1.000
_cell.length_b   1.000
_cell.length_c   1.000
_cell.angle_alpha   90.00
_cell.angle_beta   90.00
_cell.angle_gamma   90.00
#
_symmetry.space_group_name_H-M   'P 1'
#
loop_
_entity.id
_entity.type
_entity.pdbx_description
1 polymer ?
#
loop_
_entity_poly.entity_id
_entity_poly.type
_entity_poly.pdbx_seq_one_letter_code
_entity_poly.pdbx_strand_id
1 'polypeptide(L)'
;MGDYKRYIPLLATKEGWQAAYAILDQAGKLALDDILEGLENQNWKIRKWCTALLDHNADQRSIDPLVTRLTDSYADVRRHAVHSIGCQSCKDESLCMDIIALLIERAMKDTSIAVRRSAAHMLGNQPYDMRALEALENILNKEKDRKLLFNATWSLKQQKTRLLDQTL
;
A
#
# COMPACT_ATOMS: atom_id res chain seq x y z
N MET A 1 -6.98 -26.89 9.93
CA MET A 1 -6.29 -25.78 9.24
C MET A 1 -6.53 -25.98 7.75
N GLY A 2 -6.97 -24.96 7.01
CA GLY A 2 -7.12 -25.07 5.55
C GLY A 2 -5.74 -25.13 4.88
N ASP A 3 -5.59 -25.95 3.84
CA ASP A 3 -4.42 -25.94 2.95
C ASP A 3 -4.58 -24.77 1.96
N TYR A 4 -4.24 -23.56 2.40
CA TYR A 4 -4.38 -22.36 1.56
C TYR A 4 -3.17 -22.16 0.63
N LYS A 5 -2.02 -22.73 0.98
CA LYS A 5 -0.80 -22.77 0.17
C LYS A 5 -1.05 -23.17 -1.28
N ARG A 6 -1.92 -24.15 -1.53
CA ARG A 6 -2.25 -24.61 -2.89
C ARG A 6 -2.86 -23.54 -3.80
N TYR A 7 -3.42 -22.46 -3.24
CA TYR A 7 -3.98 -21.34 -4.01
C TYR A 7 -2.92 -20.28 -4.38
N ILE A 8 -1.79 -20.22 -3.68
CA ILE A 8 -0.74 -19.21 -3.93
C ILE A 8 -0.21 -19.26 -5.37
N PRO A 9 0.14 -20.43 -5.96
CA PRO A 9 0.59 -20.50 -7.35
C PRO A 9 -0.46 -20.03 -8.36
N LEU A 10 -1.74 -20.21 -8.03
CA LEU A 10 -2.85 -19.87 -8.93
C LEU A 10 -3.01 -18.36 -9.11
N LEU A 11 -2.51 -17.54 -8.17
CA LEU A 11 -2.48 -16.07 -8.27
C LEU A 11 -1.72 -15.56 -9.51
N ALA A 12 -0.77 -16.34 -10.05
CA ALA A 12 -0.05 -15.95 -11.26
C ALA A 12 -0.73 -16.40 -12.58
N THR A 13 -1.71 -17.30 -12.49
CA THR A 13 -2.36 -17.88 -13.66
C THR A 13 -3.45 -16.96 -14.20
N LYS A 14 -3.73 -17.04 -15.51
CA LYS A 14 -4.74 -16.16 -16.13
C LYS A 14 -6.16 -16.55 -15.71
N GLU A 15 -6.43 -17.83 -15.55
CA GLU A 15 -7.74 -18.40 -15.26
C GLU A 15 -7.99 -18.56 -13.75
N GLY A 16 -6.94 -18.81 -12.96
CA GLY A 16 -7.07 -19.18 -11.54
C GLY A 16 -6.94 -18.01 -10.55
N TRP A 17 -6.39 -16.86 -10.95
CA TRP A 17 -6.04 -15.82 -9.98
C TRP A 17 -7.24 -15.22 -9.25
N GLN A 18 -8.39 -15.04 -9.93
CA GLN A 18 -9.58 -14.45 -9.32
C GLN A 18 -10.17 -15.35 -8.24
N ALA A 19 -10.31 -16.64 -8.55
CA ALA A 19 -10.81 -17.62 -7.61
C ALA A 19 -9.84 -17.81 -6.43
N ALA A 20 -8.54 -17.90 -6.70
CA ALA A 20 -7.52 -18.00 -5.67
C ALA A 20 -7.50 -16.78 -4.75
N TYR A 21 -7.57 -15.57 -5.33
CA TYR A 21 -7.65 -14.33 -4.55
C TYR A 21 -8.87 -14.33 -3.64
N ALA A 22 -10.06 -14.61 -4.18
CA ALA A 22 -11.29 -14.61 -3.39
C ALA A 22 -11.28 -15.62 -2.23
N ILE A 23 -10.73 -16.83 -2.47
CA ILE A 23 -10.59 -17.86 -1.43
C ILE A 23 -9.63 -17.41 -0.33
N LEU A 24 -8.48 -16.87 -0.71
CA LEU A 24 -7.47 -16.39 0.25
C LEU A 24 -7.98 -15.19 1.05
N ASP A 25 -8.69 -14.27 0.40
CA ASP A 25 -9.29 -13.10 1.04
C ASP A 25 -10.38 -13.50 2.04
N GLN A 26 -11.28 -14.41 1.65
CA GLN A 26 -12.33 -14.92 2.53
C GLN A 26 -11.78 -15.70 3.72
N ALA A 27 -10.64 -16.39 3.55
CA ALA A 27 -9.96 -17.08 4.65
C ALA A 27 -9.37 -16.12 5.69
N GLY A 28 -9.11 -14.88 5.29
CA GLY A 28 -8.55 -13.84 6.13
C GLY A 28 -7.28 -14.26 6.85
N LYS A 29 -7.25 -14.06 8.17
CA LYS A 29 -6.11 -14.42 9.03
C LYS A 29 -5.72 -15.90 8.97
N LEU A 30 -6.63 -16.81 8.55
CA LEU A 30 -6.31 -18.25 8.41
C LEU A 30 -5.36 -18.55 7.26
N ALA A 31 -5.31 -17.69 6.23
CA ALA A 31 -4.40 -17.83 5.09
C ALA A 31 -3.14 -16.96 5.24
N LEU A 32 -2.99 -16.22 6.34
CA LEU A 32 -1.95 -15.20 6.46
C LEU A 32 -0.54 -15.78 6.35
N ASP A 33 -0.24 -16.91 6.98
CA ASP A 33 1.09 -17.53 6.90
C ASP A 33 1.46 -17.90 5.44
N ASP A 34 0.50 -18.43 4.67
CA ASP A 34 0.69 -18.77 3.26
C ASP A 34 0.81 -17.51 2.38
N ILE A 35 0.06 -16.45 2.70
CA ILE A 35 0.16 -15.15 2.01
C ILE A 35 1.53 -14.53 2.24
N LEU A 36 2.05 -14.57 3.48
CA LEU A 36 3.37 -14.06 3.83
C LEU A 36 4.48 -14.85 3.12
N GLU A 37 4.39 -16.18 3.04
CA GLU A 37 5.31 -17.00 2.23
C GLU A 37 5.26 -16.60 0.73
N GLY A 38 4.05 -16.34 0.21
CA GLY A 38 3.84 -15.90 -1.16
C GLY A 38 4.50 -14.56 -1.52
N LEU A 39 4.77 -13.70 -0.54
CA LEU A 39 5.49 -12.45 -0.75
C LEU A 39 6.96 -12.66 -1.16
N GLU A 40 7.56 -13.81 -0.85
CA GLU A 40 8.95 -14.15 -1.21
C GLU A 40 9.03 -14.93 -2.53
N ASN A 41 7.91 -15.12 -3.23
CA ASN A 41 7.88 -15.87 -4.47
C ASN A 41 8.64 -15.16 -5.60
N GLN A 42 9.37 -15.92 -6.41
CA GLN A 42 10.10 -15.39 -7.57
C GLN A 42 9.17 -14.75 -8.62
N ASN A 43 7.94 -15.24 -8.75
CA ASN A 43 6.94 -14.68 -9.64
C ASN A 43 6.30 -13.42 -9.06
N TRP A 44 6.59 -12.27 -9.69
CA TRP A 44 6.09 -10.97 -9.26
C TRP A 44 4.56 -10.84 -9.24
N LYS A 45 3.84 -11.64 -10.04
CA LYS A 45 2.36 -11.66 -9.99
C LYS A 45 1.85 -12.24 -8.68
N ILE A 46 2.51 -13.29 -8.16
CA ILE A 46 2.18 -13.86 -6.85
C ILE A 46 2.45 -12.81 -5.78
N ARG A 47 3.64 -12.22 -5.76
CA ARG A 47 3.98 -11.15 -4.82
C ARG A 47 2.97 -10.00 -4.86
N LYS A 48 2.59 -9.54 -6.05
CA LYS A 48 1.58 -8.49 -6.23
C LYS A 48 0.27 -8.83 -5.54
N TRP A 49 -0.27 -10.02 -5.80
CA TRP A 49 -1.58 -10.39 -5.26
C TRP A 49 -1.52 -10.75 -3.77
N CYS A 50 -0.43 -11.34 -3.29
CA CYS A 50 -0.19 -11.52 -1.86
C CYS A 50 -0.12 -10.16 -1.15
N THR A 51 0.61 -9.18 -1.70
CA THR A 51 0.64 -7.80 -1.17
C THR A 51 -0.75 -7.16 -1.18
N ALA A 52 -1.56 -7.42 -2.22
CA ALA A 52 -2.92 -6.90 -2.31
C ALA A 52 -3.86 -7.51 -1.26
N LEU A 53 -3.75 -8.82 -0.99
CA LEU A 53 -4.52 -9.50 0.05
C LEU A 53 -4.25 -8.93 1.45
N LEU A 54 -3.02 -8.46 1.70
CA LEU A 54 -2.66 -7.81 2.95
C LEU A 54 -3.29 -6.41 3.14
N ASP A 55 -4.01 -5.89 2.15
CA ASP A 55 -4.79 -4.66 2.33
C ASP A 55 -5.89 -4.82 3.39
N HIS A 56 -6.53 -5.99 3.45
CA HIS A 56 -7.56 -6.31 4.45
C HIS A 56 -7.07 -7.28 5.52
N ASN A 57 -6.13 -8.16 5.17
CA ASN A 57 -5.81 -9.34 5.98
C ASN A 57 -4.51 -9.20 6.82
N ALA A 58 -3.87 -8.04 6.79
CA ALA A 58 -2.62 -7.82 7.52
C ALA A 58 -2.82 -7.78 9.04
N ASP A 59 -1.85 -8.33 9.75
CA ASP A 59 -1.60 -8.09 11.17
C ASP A 59 -0.18 -7.54 11.38
N GLN A 60 0.26 -7.37 12.63
CA GLN A 60 1.59 -6.83 12.93
C GLN A 60 2.75 -7.65 12.34
N ARG A 61 2.58 -8.96 12.09
CA ARG A 61 3.59 -9.81 11.44
C ARG A 61 3.80 -9.45 9.97
N SER A 62 2.85 -8.71 9.39
CA SER A 62 2.87 -8.28 7.99
C SER A 62 3.72 -7.02 7.75
N ILE A 63 4.14 -6.31 8.80
CA ILE A 63 4.86 -5.02 8.67
C ILE A 63 6.15 -5.18 7.88
N ASP A 64 7.11 -5.98 8.36
CA ASP A 64 8.42 -6.11 7.69
C ASP A 64 8.29 -6.68 6.25
N PRO A 65 7.46 -7.72 6.02
CA PRO A 65 7.19 -8.19 4.67
C PRO A 65 6.57 -7.14 3.75
N LEU A 66 5.60 -6.34 4.23
CA LEU A 66 5.00 -5.26 3.43
C LEU A 66 5.96 -4.11 3.15
N VAL A 67 6.74 -3.70 4.15
CA VAL A 67 7.78 -2.66 3.99
C VAL A 67 8.79 -3.07 2.94
N THR A 68 9.22 -4.33 2.94
CA THR A 68 10.13 -4.87 1.92
C THR A 68 9.54 -4.70 0.51
N ARG A 69 8.24 -4.96 0.34
CA ARG A 69 7.56 -4.84 -0.96
C ARG A 69 7.43 -3.40 -1.47
N LEU A 70 7.64 -2.37 -0.64
CA LEU A 70 7.73 -0.98 -1.10
C LEU A 70 8.94 -0.73 -2.02
N THR A 71 9.92 -1.63 -2.03
CA THR A 71 11.13 -1.54 -2.88
C THR A 71 11.22 -2.65 -3.92
N ASP A 72 10.12 -3.38 -4.16
CA ASP A 72 10.08 -4.46 -5.15
C ASP A 72 10.49 -3.98 -6.55
N SER A 73 11.19 -4.84 -7.30
CA SER A 73 11.61 -4.57 -8.68
C SER A 73 10.43 -4.20 -9.61
N TYR A 74 9.23 -4.72 -9.34
CA TYR A 74 8.03 -4.44 -10.13
C TYR A 74 7.19 -3.34 -9.51
N ALA A 75 6.97 -2.26 -10.28
CA ALA A 75 6.19 -1.11 -9.85
C ALA A 75 4.74 -1.45 -9.43
N ASP A 76 4.16 -2.49 -10.04
CA ASP A 76 2.82 -2.96 -9.68
C ASP A 76 2.78 -3.54 -8.26
N VAL A 77 3.82 -4.27 -7.83
CA VAL A 77 3.94 -4.78 -6.46
C VAL A 77 4.10 -3.61 -5.48
N ARG A 78 5.01 -2.67 -5.79
CA ARG A 78 5.22 -1.46 -4.96
C ARG A 78 3.96 -0.62 -4.80
N ARG A 79 3.15 -0.50 -5.85
CA ARG A 79 1.88 0.24 -5.82
C ARG A 79 0.87 -0.41 -4.87
N HIS A 80 0.75 -1.74 -4.87
CA HIS A 80 -0.10 -2.45 -3.92
C HIS A 80 0.46 -2.34 -2.50
N ALA A 81 1.78 -2.37 -2.32
CA ALA A 81 2.40 -2.18 -1.00
C ALA A 81 2.06 -0.79 -0.45
N VAL A 82 2.18 0.27 -1.26
CA VAL A 82 1.78 1.63 -0.91
C VAL A 82 0.32 1.73 -0.49
N HIS A 83 -0.58 1.07 -1.22
CA HIS A 83 -1.99 1.06 -0.87
C HIS A 83 -2.24 0.30 0.44
N SER A 84 -1.67 -0.90 0.56
CA SER A 84 -1.79 -1.76 1.74
C SER A 84 -1.30 -1.07 3.02
N ILE A 85 -0.16 -0.38 3.00
CA ILE A 85 0.28 0.38 4.18
C ILE A 85 -0.55 1.66 4.40
N GLY A 86 -1.15 2.22 3.35
CA GLY A 86 -1.86 3.50 3.40
C GLY A 86 -3.32 3.39 3.83
N CYS A 87 -4.04 2.33 3.45
CA CYS A 87 -5.42 2.11 3.84
C CYS A 87 -5.51 1.40 5.19
N GLN A 88 -5.33 2.14 6.29
CA GLN A 88 -5.52 1.58 7.64
C GLN A 88 -6.99 1.30 7.96
N SER A 89 -7.93 2.04 7.36
CA SER A 89 -9.37 1.80 7.49
C SER A 89 -9.85 0.50 6.82
N CYS A 90 -9.02 -0.12 5.99
CA CYS A 90 -9.32 -1.40 5.33
C CYS A 90 -9.03 -2.61 6.25
N LYS A 91 -8.41 -2.40 7.43
CA LYS A 91 -7.93 -3.46 8.32
C LYS A 91 -8.71 -3.48 9.63
N ASP A 92 -8.82 -4.66 10.22
CA ASP A 92 -9.36 -4.83 11.58
C ASP A 92 -8.50 -4.11 12.63
N GLU A 93 -7.18 -4.11 12.43
CA GLU A 93 -6.21 -3.52 13.34
C GLU A 93 -5.20 -2.67 12.55
N SER A 94 -4.93 -1.45 13.03
CA SER A 94 -3.92 -0.58 12.45
C SER A 94 -2.51 -1.16 12.64
N LEU A 95 -1.68 -1.06 11.60
CA LEU A 95 -0.27 -1.45 11.65
C LEU A 95 0.55 -0.41 12.43
N CYS A 96 1.34 -0.86 13.40
CA CYS A 96 2.18 0.02 14.22
C CYS A 96 3.50 0.34 13.49
N MET A 97 3.44 1.28 12.55
CA MET A 97 4.59 1.71 11.73
C MET A 97 4.48 3.19 11.34
N ASP A 98 5.61 3.82 10.98
CA ASP A 98 5.61 5.19 10.46
C ASP A 98 5.18 5.21 8.98
N ILE A 99 3.87 5.04 8.76
CA ILE A 99 3.24 5.03 7.44
C ILE A 99 3.57 6.30 6.68
N ILE A 100 3.57 7.46 7.36
CA ILE A 100 3.79 8.76 6.74
C ILE A 100 5.21 8.84 6.17
N ALA A 101 6.24 8.45 6.92
CA ALA A 101 7.61 8.44 6.40
C ALA A 101 7.75 7.56 5.14
N LEU A 102 7.16 6.36 5.17
CA LEU A 102 7.21 5.42 4.06
C LEU A 102 6.48 5.95 2.81
N LEU A 103 5.30 6.55 3.00
CA LEU A 103 4.53 7.16 1.92
C LEU A 103 5.25 8.39 1.33
N ILE A 104 5.86 9.24 2.15
CA ILE A 104 6.68 10.37 1.68
C ILE A 104 7.81 9.86 0.81
N GLU A 105 8.54 8.85 1.28
CA GLU A 105 9.66 8.28 0.53
C GLU A 105 9.23 7.78 -0.84
N ARG A 106 8.11 7.04 -0.91
CA ARG A 106 7.57 6.55 -2.19
C ARG A 106 7.02 7.67 -3.08
N ALA A 107 6.36 8.69 -2.52
CA ALA A 107 5.83 9.82 -3.29
C ALA A 107 6.94 10.65 -3.95
N MET A 108 8.05 10.85 -3.22
CA MET A 108 9.16 11.68 -3.67
C MET A 108 10.17 10.94 -4.54
N LYS A 109 10.50 9.68 -4.22
CA LYS A 109 11.69 9.00 -4.77
C LYS A 109 11.39 7.79 -5.66
N ASP A 110 10.15 7.27 -5.69
CA ASP A 110 9.88 6.08 -6.50
C ASP A 110 10.05 6.36 -8.00
N THR A 111 10.67 5.43 -8.73
CA THR A 111 10.93 5.59 -10.17
C THR A 111 9.66 5.51 -11.02
N SER A 112 8.59 4.90 -10.51
CA SER A 112 7.32 4.76 -11.22
C SER A 112 6.37 5.88 -10.85
N ILE A 113 5.95 6.66 -11.85
CA ILE A 113 4.95 7.72 -11.66
C ILE A 113 3.62 7.18 -11.10
N ALA A 114 3.26 5.93 -11.39
CA ALA A 114 2.05 5.31 -10.85
C ALA A 114 2.15 5.08 -9.33
N VAL A 115 3.32 4.67 -8.84
CA VAL A 115 3.58 4.49 -7.40
C VAL A 115 3.60 5.84 -6.70
N ARG A 116 4.30 6.83 -7.28
CA ARG A 116 4.34 8.20 -6.74
C ARG A 116 2.95 8.80 -6.58
N ARG A 117 2.10 8.69 -7.62
CA ARG A 117 0.69 9.14 -7.58
C ARG A 117 -0.10 8.46 -6.47
N SER A 118 0.07 7.15 -6.33
CA SER A 118 -0.60 6.36 -5.28
C SER A 118 -0.17 6.83 -3.89
N ALA A 119 1.13 7.00 -3.66
CA ALA A 119 1.69 7.42 -2.39
C ALA A 119 1.25 8.84 -2.02
N ALA A 120 1.31 9.77 -2.98
CA ALA A 120 0.83 11.14 -2.79
C ALA A 120 -0.66 11.17 -2.40
N HIS A 121 -1.49 10.33 -3.02
CA HIS A 121 -2.91 10.21 -2.64
C HIS A 121 -3.10 9.62 -1.24
N MET A 122 -2.35 8.57 -0.88
CA MET A 122 -2.44 7.95 0.45
C MET A 122 -2.02 8.89 1.58
N LEU A 123 -1.12 9.86 1.35
CA LEU A 123 -0.78 10.91 2.32
C LEU A 123 -2.00 11.76 2.72
N GLY A 124 -2.94 11.97 1.80
CA GLY A 124 -4.20 12.68 2.10
C GLY A 124 -5.17 11.89 2.98
N ASN A 125 -5.00 10.57 3.07
CA ASN A 125 -5.82 9.70 3.92
C ASN A 125 -5.26 9.57 5.34
N GLN A 126 -4.03 10.01 5.59
CA GLN A 126 -3.41 9.93 6.91
C GLN A 126 -3.90 11.05 7.84
N PRO A 127 -3.73 10.90 9.16
CA PRO A 127 -3.83 12.02 10.10
C PRO A 127 -2.94 13.21 9.69
N TYR A 128 -3.21 14.37 10.28
CA TYR A 128 -2.35 15.53 10.06
C TYR A 128 -0.89 15.23 10.46
N ASP A 129 0.04 15.52 9.57
CA ASP A 129 1.48 15.44 9.83
C ASP A 129 2.22 16.50 9.00
N MET A 130 3.03 17.32 9.66
CA MET A 130 3.78 18.41 9.03
C MET A 130 4.72 17.89 7.93
N ARG A 131 5.31 16.70 8.09
CA ARG A 131 6.20 16.09 7.10
C ARG A 131 5.44 15.77 5.81
N ALA A 132 4.19 15.30 5.92
CA ALA A 132 3.34 15.04 4.77
C ALA A 132 2.99 16.34 4.03
N LEU A 133 2.69 17.41 4.78
CA LEU A 133 2.41 18.74 4.23
C LEU A 133 3.61 19.27 3.42
N GLU A 134 4.81 19.26 4.01
CA GLU A 134 6.04 19.72 3.35
C GLU A 134 6.36 18.91 2.09
N ALA A 135 6.20 17.58 2.15
CA ALA A 135 6.43 16.70 1.01
C ALA A 135 5.44 16.98 -0.15
N LEU A 136 4.17 17.22 0.17
CA LEU A 136 3.14 17.56 -0.82
C LEU A 136 3.40 18.93 -1.45
N GLU A 137 3.80 19.94 -0.68
CA GLU A 137 4.20 21.26 -1.21
C GLU A 137 5.45 21.15 -2.10
N ASN A 138 6.41 20.31 -1.73
CA ASN A 138 7.58 20.03 -2.56
C ASN A 138 7.18 19.44 -3.92
N ILE A 139 6.28 18.45 -3.92
CA ILE A 139 5.74 17.84 -5.15
C ILE A 139 5.06 18.89 -6.02
N LEU A 140 4.22 19.76 -5.44
CA LEU A 140 3.53 20.82 -6.20
C LEU A 140 4.50 21.82 -6.85
N ASN A 141 5.63 22.09 -6.22
CA ASN A 141 6.62 23.04 -6.71
C ASN A 141 7.59 22.47 -7.76
N LYS A 142 7.90 21.16 -7.70
CA LYS A 142 8.97 20.57 -8.51
C LYS A 142 8.49 19.63 -9.62
N GLU A 143 7.30 19.05 -9.48
CA GLU A 143 6.80 18.03 -10.41
C GLU A 143 5.96 18.63 -11.54
N LYS A 144 5.89 17.90 -12.65
CA LYS A 144 5.11 18.30 -13.84
C LYS A 144 3.98 17.34 -14.19
N ASP A 145 3.96 16.17 -13.57
CA ASP A 145 2.95 15.16 -13.88
C ASP A 145 1.57 15.58 -13.36
N ARG A 146 0.64 15.79 -14.29
CA ARG A 146 -0.69 16.36 -13.99
C ARG A 146 -1.47 15.57 -12.94
N LYS A 147 -1.42 14.24 -12.98
CA LYS A 147 -2.17 13.39 -12.04
C LYS A 147 -1.50 13.36 -10.67
N LEU A 148 -0.17 13.39 -10.61
CA LEU A 148 0.56 13.52 -9.35
C LEU A 148 0.24 14.86 -8.68
N LEU A 149 0.28 15.96 -9.44
CA LEU A 149 -0.07 17.29 -8.93
C LEU A 149 -1.53 17.35 -8.47
N PHE A 150 -2.46 16.75 -9.21
CA PHE A 150 -3.87 16.64 -8.80
C PHE A 150 -4.01 15.91 -7.45
N ASN A 151 -3.38 14.73 -7.32
CA ASN A 151 -3.40 13.97 -6.07
C ASN A 151 -2.75 14.73 -4.92
N ALA A 152 -1.64 15.45 -5.19
CA ALA A 152 -0.94 16.23 -4.18
C ALA A 152 -1.78 17.43 -3.70
N THR A 153 -2.44 18.15 -4.62
CA THR A 153 -3.35 19.26 -4.29
C THR A 153 -4.52 18.78 -3.43
N TRP A 154 -5.16 17.66 -3.82
CA TRP A 154 -6.24 17.08 -3.03
C TRP A 154 -5.75 16.69 -1.64
N SER A 155 -4.61 16.01 -1.54
CA SER A 155 -4.06 15.54 -0.27
C SER A 155 -3.60 16.68 0.63
N LEU A 156 -3.07 17.76 0.06
CA LEU A 156 -2.68 18.96 0.81
C LEU A 156 -3.91 19.64 1.41
N LYS A 157 -5.02 19.69 0.68
CA LYS A 157 -6.30 20.18 1.22
C LYS A 157 -6.74 19.32 2.41
N GLN A 158 -6.68 18.00 2.28
CA GLN A 158 -7.04 17.06 3.35
C GLN A 158 -6.21 17.24 4.62
N GLN A 159 -4.90 17.41 4.47
CA GLN A 159 -3.97 17.68 5.58
C GLN A 159 -4.27 19.02 6.27
N LYS A 160 -4.51 20.09 5.48
CA LYS A 160 -4.86 21.41 6.02
C LYS A 160 -6.22 21.43 6.73
N THR A 161 -7.21 20.70 6.24
CA THR A 161 -8.50 20.55 6.93
C THR A 161 -8.33 19.88 8.29
N ARG A 162 -7.59 18.76 8.35
CA ARG A 162 -7.34 18.04 9.62
C ARG A 162 -6.55 18.86 10.64
N LEU A 163 -5.63 19.72 10.18
CA LEU A 163 -4.93 20.67 11.05
C LEU A 163 -5.91 21.62 11.75
N LEU A 164 -6.86 22.19 10.99
CA LEU A 164 -7.85 23.12 11.54
C LEU A 164 -8.73 22.41 12.58
N ASP A 165 -9.16 21.18 12.30
CA ASP A 165 -10.00 20.38 13.20
C ASP A 165 -9.28 20.01 14.52
N GLN A 166 -7.94 19.97 14.54
CA GLN A 166 -7.14 19.71 15.75
C GLN A 166 -6.91 20.96 16.62
N THR A 167 -7.19 22.15 16.09
CA THR A 167 -6.94 23.44 16.77
C THR A 167 -8.21 24.05 17.40
N LEU A 168 -9.34 23.37 17.29
CA LEU A 168 -10.65 23.73 17.85
C LEU A 168 -11.00 22.80 19.02
#